data_AF-A0A1F6QWB6-F1
#
_entry.id   AF-A0A1F6QWB6-F1
#
_cell.length_a   1.000
_cell.length_b   1.000
_cell.length_c   1.000
_cell.angle_alpha   90.00
_cell.angle_beta   90.00
_cell.angle_gamma   90.00
#
_symmetry.space_group_name_H-M   'P 1'
#
loop_
_entity.id
_entity.type
_entity.pdbx_description
1 polymer ?
#
loop_
_entity_poly.entity_id
_entity_poly.type
_entity_poly.pdbx_seq_one_letter_code
_entity_poly.pdbx_strand_id
1 'polypeptide(L)'
;MEIDRKTLKALSADTRLNILKSLGKRRKTPSELSKELNLATSTVVEHLNKLEEADLIRREETGHKWIYYNLTEKGSSLVKPRVPMNFIIVLSVCIIVFFAGFIYYVNYSYMGSQPGIYSSTNEKSGDVQETAITSSRNITNTTNSTNLTIP
;
A
#
# COMPACT_ATOMS: atom_id res chain seq x y z
N MET A 1 5.25 25.99 9.90
CA MET A 1 5.99 26.51 8.74
C MET A 1 5.05 27.43 7.98
N GLU A 2 5.18 28.74 8.16
CA GLU A 2 4.33 29.71 7.47
C GLU A 2 4.84 29.89 6.03
N ILE A 3 3.96 29.71 5.05
CA ILE A 3 4.32 29.84 3.63
C ILE A 3 4.22 31.31 3.24
N ASP A 4 5.35 32.02 3.28
CA ASP A 4 5.38 33.45 2.94
C ASP A 4 4.91 33.72 1.50
N ARG A 5 4.28 34.89 1.29
CA ARG A 5 3.76 35.33 -0.01
C ARG A 5 4.86 35.41 -1.07
N LYS A 6 6.11 35.73 -0.70
CA LYS A 6 7.25 35.71 -1.65
C LYS A 6 7.52 34.29 -2.15
N THR A 7 7.38 33.28 -1.28
CA THR A 7 7.55 31.87 -1.64
C THR A 7 6.46 31.42 -2.62
N LEU A 8 5.18 31.75 -2.36
CA LEU A 8 4.10 31.48 -3.33
C LEU A 8 4.33 32.20 -4.66
N LYS A 9 4.71 33.49 -4.63
CA LYS A 9 5.03 34.27 -5.83
C LYS A 9 6.28 33.75 -6.57
N ALA A 10 7.21 33.08 -5.87
CA ALA A 10 8.36 32.39 -6.42
C ALA A 10 7.98 31.06 -7.10
N LEU A 11 6.97 30.36 -6.59
CA LEU A 11 6.43 29.12 -7.18
C LEU A 11 5.41 29.35 -8.30
N SER A 12 4.75 30.51 -8.34
CA SER A 12 3.63 30.84 -9.27
C SER A 12 3.97 30.87 -10.78
N ALA A 13 5.14 30.40 -11.22
CA ALA A 13 5.42 30.21 -12.64
C ALA A 13 5.94 28.79 -12.88
N ASP A 14 5.33 28.08 -13.83
CA ASP A 14 5.55 26.66 -14.12
C ASP A 14 7.03 26.34 -14.40
N THR A 15 7.72 27.25 -15.11
CA THR A 15 9.15 27.15 -15.37
C THR A 15 9.98 27.02 -14.10
N ARG A 16 9.69 27.84 -13.07
CA ARG A 16 10.41 27.79 -11.79
C ARG A 16 10.12 26.47 -11.07
N LEU A 17 8.86 26.03 -11.02
CA LEU A 17 8.52 24.72 -10.47
C LEU A 17 9.26 23.57 -11.20
N ASN A 18 9.40 23.64 -12.52
CA ASN A 18 10.15 22.66 -13.31
C ASN A 18 11.66 22.71 -13.03
N ILE A 19 12.25 23.89 -12.81
CA ILE A 19 13.63 24.04 -12.31
C ILE A 19 13.80 23.33 -10.95
N LEU A 20 12.93 23.60 -9.96
CA LEU A 20 13.02 22.94 -8.66
C LEU A 20 12.83 21.41 -8.78
N LYS A 21 11.86 20.93 -9.58
CA LYS A 21 11.64 19.49 -9.84
C LYS A 21 12.88 18.82 -10.46
N SER A 22 13.59 19.54 -11.32
CA SER A 22 14.81 19.05 -11.95
C SER A 22 15.98 18.99 -10.95
N LEU A 23 16.18 20.06 -10.17
CA LEU A 23 17.19 20.13 -9.09
C LEU A 23 16.94 19.12 -7.97
N GLY A 24 15.67 18.81 -7.68
CA GLY A 24 15.28 17.78 -6.71
C GLY A 24 15.57 16.34 -7.13
N LYS A 25 16.06 16.11 -8.36
CA LYS A 25 16.61 14.80 -8.79
C LYS A 25 18.13 14.73 -8.60
N ARG A 26 18.84 15.81 -8.93
CA ARG A 26 20.30 15.97 -8.76
C ARG A 26 20.68 17.45 -8.86
N ARG A 27 21.81 17.85 -8.27
CA ARG A 27 22.44 19.15 -8.56
C ARG A 27 22.73 19.30 -10.06
N LYS A 28 22.49 20.49 -10.61
CA LYS A 28 22.68 20.81 -12.03
C LYS A 28 23.22 22.23 -12.19
N THR A 29 23.85 22.48 -13.32
CA THR A 29 24.32 23.81 -13.76
C THR A 29 23.24 24.52 -14.59
N PRO A 30 23.29 25.86 -14.74
CA PRO A 30 22.34 26.61 -15.57
C PRO A 30 22.30 26.12 -17.03
N SER A 31 23.43 25.69 -17.58
CA SER A 31 23.54 25.18 -18.95
C SER A 31 22.84 23.82 -19.14
N GLU A 32 22.81 22.97 -18.10
CA GLU A 32 22.05 21.72 -18.13
C GLU A 32 20.54 21.96 -18.00
N LEU A 33 20.15 22.86 -17.10
CA LEU A 33 18.75 23.29 -16.93
C LEU A 33 18.19 23.95 -18.19
N SER A 34 18.99 24.79 -18.87
CA SER A 34 18.66 25.40 -20.17
C SER A 34 18.33 24.35 -21.23
N LYS A 35 19.17 23.32 -21.36
CA LYS A 35 18.96 22.21 -22.33
C LYS A 35 17.74 21.35 -21.99
N GLU A 36 17.52 21.05 -20.71
CA GLU A 36 16.39 20.22 -20.27
C GLU A 36 15.03 20.93 -20.41
N LEU A 37 15.00 22.24 -20.16
CA LEU A 37 13.78 23.04 -20.19
C LEU A 37 13.53 23.73 -21.54
N ASN A 38 14.46 23.62 -22.49
CA ASN A 38 14.45 24.32 -23.78
C ASN A 38 14.31 25.84 -23.64
N LEU A 39 15.10 26.43 -22.73
CA LEU A 39 15.10 27.86 -22.43
C LEU A 39 16.49 28.48 -22.59
N ALA A 40 16.54 29.77 -22.90
CA ALA A 40 17.79 30.51 -22.93
C ALA A 40 18.48 30.52 -21.55
N THR A 41 19.80 30.36 -21.52
CA THR A 41 20.58 30.33 -20.27
C THR A 41 20.39 31.58 -19.41
N SER A 42 20.20 32.75 -20.04
CA SER A 42 19.90 34.02 -19.36
C SER A 42 18.57 33.95 -18.58
N THR A 43 17.50 33.47 -19.22
CA THR A 43 16.18 33.26 -18.60
C THR A 43 16.25 32.27 -17.43
N VAL A 44 17.03 31.20 -17.59
CA VAL A 44 17.26 30.23 -16.50
C VAL A 44 17.98 30.88 -15.32
N VAL A 45 19.03 31.68 -15.56
CA VAL A 45 19.73 32.42 -14.49
C VAL A 45 18.81 33.43 -13.80
N GLU A 46 17.97 34.17 -14.53
CA GLU A 46 16.99 35.08 -13.95
C GLU A 46 15.99 34.34 -13.03
N HIS A 47 15.53 33.17 -13.46
CA HIS A 47 14.68 32.31 -12.63
C HIS A 47 15.40 31.72 -11.43
N LEU A 48 16.68 31.35 -11.55
CA LEU A 48 17.49 30.86 -10.43
C LEU A 48 17.69 31.95 -9.38
N ASN A 49 18.04 33.19 -9.76
CA ASN A 49 18.17 34.32 -8.84
C ASN A 49 16.89 34.53 -8.01
N LYS A 50 15.71 34.54 -8.66
CA LYS A 50 14.40 34.65 -7.99
C LYS A 50 14.06 33.48 -7.06
N LEU A 51 14.72 32.33 -7.22
CA LEU A 51 14.57 31.16 -6.34
C LEU A 51 15.58 31.17 -5.20
N GLU A 52 16.77 31.72 -5.42
CA GLU A 52 17.80 31.96 -4.40
C GLU A 52 17.37 33.07 -3.44
N GLU A 53 16.79 34.18 -3.93
CA GLU A 53 16.13 35.23 -3.13
C GLU A 53 15.03 34.70 -2.21
N ALA A 54 14.38 33.59 -2.59
CA ALA A 54 13.34 32.93 -1.80
C ALA A 54 13.88 31.83 -0.86
N ASP A 55 15.20 31.60 -0.84
CA ASP A 55 15.91 30.54 -0.10
C ASP A 55 15.43 29.12 -0.47
N LEU A 56 15.01 28.92 -1.73
CA LEU A 56 14.52 27.63 -2.25
C LEU A 56 15.62 26.81 -2.93
N ILE A 57 16.70 27.46 -3.34
CA ILE A 57 17.90 26.85 -3.93
C ILE A 57 19.15 27.49 -3.33
N ARG A 58 20.30 26.84 -3.52
CA ARG A 58 21.62 27.32 -3.09
C ARG A 58 22.63 27.12 -4.20
N ARG A 59 23.43 28.15 -4.51
CA ARG A 59 24.63 28.00 -5.36
C ARG A 59 25.77 27.29 -4.59
N GLU A 60 26.39 26.32 -5.23
CA GLU A 60 27.55 25.56 -4.77
C GLU A 60 28.73 25.91 -5.70
N GLU A 61 29.65 26.73 -5.20
CA GLU A 61 30.90 27.05 -5.89
C GLU A 61 31.96 25.98 -5.56
N THR A 62 32.38 25.22 -6.57
CA THR A 62 33.38 24.14 -6.41
C THR A 62 34.82 24.60 -6.65
N GLY A 63 35.08 25.91 -6.63
CA GLY A 63 36.39 26.49 -6.98
C GLY A 63 36.77 26.33 -8.46
N HIS A 64 35.81 25.98 -9.33
CA HIS A 64 35.97 25.86 -10.77
C HIS A 64 34.99 26.80 -11.48
N LYS A 65 35.14 27.00 -12.81
CA LYS A 65 34.26 27.86 -13.63
C LYS A 65 32.77 27.46 -13.61
N TRP A 66 32.44 26.27 -13.09
CA TRP A 66 31.11 25.67 -13.15
C TRP A 66 30.39 25.83 -11.81
N ILE A 67 29.39 26.70 -11.76
CA ILE A 67 28.52 26.88 -10.59
C ILE A 67 27.40 25.85 -10.66
N TYR A 68 27.29 25.02 -9.63
CA TYR A 68 26.19 24.08 -9.47
C TYR A 68 25.09 24.70 -8.60
N TYR A 69 23.84 24.40 -8.91
CA TYR A 69 22.71 24.73 -8.05
C TYR A 69 22.19 23.45 -7.40
N ASN A 70 21.82 23.56 -6.13
CA ASN A 70 21.24 22.49 -5.32
C ASN A 70 19.94 22.98 -4.67
N LEU A 71 19.05 22.06 -4.34
CA LEU A 71 17.76 22.36 -3.71
C LEU A 71 17.93 22.48 -2.20
N THR A 72 17.37 23.52 -1.57
CA THR A 72 17.36 23.60 -0.10
C THR A 72 16.29 22.66 0.48
N GLU A 73 16.37 22.37 1.78
CA GLU A 73 15.34 21.62 2.50
C GLU A 73 13.96 22.30 2.37
N LYS A 74 13.94 23.64 2.44
CA LYS A 74 12.77 24.49 2.21
C LYS A 74 12.22 24.36 0.79
N GLY A 75 13.07 24.32 -0.25
CA GLY A 75 12.64 24.06 -1.63
C GLY A 75 12.09 22.64 -1.81
N SER A 76 12.72 21.65 -1.18
CA SER A 76 12.34 20.23 -1.28
C SER A 76 10.93 19.95 -0.74
N SER A 77 10.57 20.55 0.39
CA SER A 77 9.25 20.37 1.04
C SER A 77 8.08 20.91 0.22
N LEU A 78 8.32 21.84 -0.70
CA LEU A 78 7.29 22.46 -1.56
C LEU A 78 7.08 21.73 -2.88
N VAL A 79 8.13 21.05 -3.37
CA VAL A 79 8.14 20.36 -4.68
C VAL A 79 7.61 18.94 -4.58
N LYS A 80 7.95 18.26 -3.48
CA LYS A 80 7.33 17.01 -3.08
C LYS A 80 6.46 17.28 -1.86
N PRO A 81 5.14 17.47 -2.03
CA PRO A 81 4.21 17.04 -0.99
C PRO A 81 4.44 15.53 -0.79
N ARG A 82 5.29 15.22 0.19
CA ARG A 82 5.70 13.86 0.53
C ARG A 82 4.52 13.18 1.19
N VAL A 83 3.55 12.73 0.39
CA VAL A 83 2.54 11.79 0.85
C VAL A 83 3.29 10.59 1.41
N PRO A 84 3.21 10.32 2.73
CA PRO A 84 3.85 9.13 3.26
C PRO A 84 3.05 7.95 2.74
N MET A 85 3.64 7.11 1.88
CA MET A 85 2.95 5.93 1.33
C MET A 85 2.34 5.06 2.45
N ASN A 86 2.97 5.04 3.62
CA ASN A 86 2.48 4.46 4.86
C ASN A 86 1.03 4.87 5.20
N PHE A 87 0.65 6.14 5.03
CA PHE A 87 -0.71 6.60 5.38
C PHE A 87 -1.77 6.08 4.41
N ILE A 88 -1.46 5.98 3.11
CA ILE A 88 -2.35 5.36 2.11
C ILE A 88 -2.55 3.88 2.43
N ILE A 89 -1.47 3.17 2.81
CA ILE A 89 -1.52 1.76 3.18
C ILE A 89 -2.35 1.55 4.44
N VAL A 90 -2.13 2.34 5.50
CA VAL A 90 -2.89 2.26 6.77
C VAL A 90 -4.38 2.56 6.54
N LEU A 91 -4.71 3.57 5.73
CA LEU A 91 -6.10 3.89 5.39
C LEU A 91 -6.80 2.71 4.69
N SER A 92 -6.13 2.08 3.72
CA SER A 92 -6.65 0.92 3.01
C SER A 92 -6.87 -0.29 3.93
N VAL A 93 -5.91 -0.60 4.81
CA VAL A 93 -6.02 -1.69 5.78
C VAL A 93 -7.17 -1.46 6.75
N CYS A 94 -7.36 -0.24 7.26
CA CYS A 94 -8.50 0.10 8.11
C CYS A 94 -9.84 -0.14 7.39
N ILE A 95 -9.96 0.24 6.12
CA ILE A 95 -11.18 0.04 5.33
C ILE A 95 -11.47 -1.46 5.13
N ILE A 96 -10.46 -2.26 4.79
CA ILE A 96 -10.62 -3.71 4.60
C ILE A 96 -11.07 -4.40 5.89
N VAL A 97 -10.43 -4.08 7.03
CA VAL A 97 -10.79 -4.63 8.34
C VAL A 97 -12.20 -4.19 8.76
N PHE A 98 -12.57 -2.93 8.49
CA PHE A 98 -13.90 -2.41 8.78
C PHE A 98 -14.99 -3.13 7.98
N PHE A 99 -14.81 -3.33 6.67
CA PHE A 99 -15.77 -4.08 5.85
C PHE A 99 -15.83 -5.55 6.23
N ALA A 100 -14.71 -6.23 6.47
CA ALA A 100 -14.70 -7.62 6.93
C ALA A 100 -15.40 -7.79 8.28
N GLY A 101 -15.12 -6.90 9.24
CA GLY A 101 -15.77 -6.88 10.55
C GLY A 101 -17.26 -6.55 10.45
N PHE A 102 -17.67 -5.64 9.57
CA PHE A 102 -19.07 -5.31 9.33
C PHE A 102 -19.84 -6.50 8.74
N ILE A 103 -19.30 -7.17 7.73
CA ILE A 103 -19.91 -8.38 7.14
C ILE A 103 -20.00 -9.51 8.18
N TYR A 104 -18.98 -9.69 9.03
CA TYR A 104 -19.00 -10.68 10.11
C TYR A 104 -20.06 -10.35 11.19
N TYR A 105 -20.13 -9.09 11.63
CA TYR A 105 -21.13 -8.62 12.60
C TYR A 105 -22.57 -8.80 12.08
N VAL A 106 -22.78 -8.44 10.82
CA VAL A 106 -24.03 -8.65 10.08
C VAL A 106 -24.38 -10.15 10.05
N ASN A 107 -23.46 -11.02 9.64
CA ASN A 107 -23.68 -12.47 9.62
C ASN A 107 -24.01 -13.05 11.01
N TYR A 108 -23.27 -12.65 12.05
CA TYR A 108 -23.54 -13.05 13.43
C TYR A 108 -24.95 -12.66 13.89
N SER A 109 -25.41 -11.44 13.54
CA SER A 109 -26.77 -10.97 13.89
C SER A 109 -27.88 -11.76 13.19
N TYR A 110 -27.71 -12.13 11.91
CA TYR A 110 -28.69 -12.94 11.19
C TYR A 110 -28.71 -14.40 11.62
N MET A 111 -27.58 -14.94 12.10
CA MET A 111 -27.49 -16.33 12.55
C MET A 111 -28.19 -16.58 13.90
N GLY A 112 -28.55 -15.52 14.64
CA GLY A 112 -29.39 -15.60 15.84
C GLY A 112 -30.89 -15.82 15.58
N SER A 113 -31.34 -16.00 14.33
CA SER A 113 -32.76 -16.05 13.94
C SER A 113 -33.22 -17.35 13.26
N GLN A 114 -32.47 -18.46 13.39
CA GLN A 114 -32.91 -19.77 12.89
C GLN A 114 -33.18 -20.74 14.05
N PRO A 115 -34.43 -21.18 14.28
CA PRO A 115 -34.71 -22.29 15.19
C PRO A 115 -34.16 -23.59 14.58
N GLY A 116 -33.43 -24.37 15.37
CA GLY A 116 -32.77 -25.57 14.88
C GLY A 116 -33.76 -26.67 14.46
N ILE A 117 -33.49 -27.28 13.31
CA ILE A 117 -34.07 -28.57 12.91
C ILE A 117 -32.95 -29.59 12.87
N TYR A 118 -32.87 -30.40 13.93
CA TYR A 118 -32.09 -31.64 13.96
C TYR A 118 -33.05 -32.84 13.94
N SER A 119 -32.57 -33.95 13.36
CA SER A 119 -33.25 -35.26 13.24
C SER A 119 -34.41 -35.31 12.22
N SER A 120 -34.73 -36.45 11.59
CA SER A 120 -34.23 -37.81 11.85
C SER A 120 -34.37 -38.79 10.66
N THR A 121 -33.65 -39.91 10.76
CA THR A 121 -34.06 -41.26 10.32
C THR A 121 -34.11 -41.63 8.82
N ASN A 122 -33.40 -42.72 8.52
CA ASN A 122 -33.31 -43.50 7.28
C ASN A 122 -34.64 -43.80 6.55
N GLU A 123 -34.61 -43.79 5.20
CA GLU A 123 -35.18 -44.89 4.39
C GLU A 123 -34.51 -45.03 3.00
N LYS A 124 -34.36 -46.29 2.55
CA LYS A 124 -34.08 -46.80 1.17
C LYS A 124 -32.72 -46.58 0.47
N SER A 125 -31.86 -47.59 0.66
CA SER A 125 -31.47 -48.60 -0.35
C SER A 125 -31.01 -48.20 -1.76
N GLY A 126 -29.77 -48.58 -2.09
CA GLY A 126 -29.22 -48.79 -3.43
C GLY A 126 -28.15 -47.76 -3.84
N ASP A 127 -26.97 -48.10 -4.38
CA ASP A 127 -26.31 -49.40 -4.64
C ASP A 127 -24.77 -49.15 -4.75
N VAL A 128 -23.97 -50.22 -4.92
CA VAL A 128 -22.54 -50.18 -5.36
C VAL A 128 -21.54 -49.68 -4.27
N GLN A 129 -20.85 -50.57 -3.54
CA GLN A 129 -19.51 -51.15 -3.87
C GLN A 129 -18.36 -50.12 -3.76
N GLU A 130 -17.18 -50.39 -3.19
CA GLU A 130 -16.54 -51.65 -2.76
C GLU A 130 -15.40 -51.39 -1.73
N THR A 131 -14.84 -52.44 -1.16
CA THR A 131 -13.62 -52.50 -0.31
C THR A 131 -12.43 -51.70 -0.86
N ALA A 132 -11.43 -51.23 -0.09
CA ALA A 132 -10.87 -51.63 1.21
C ALA A 132 -10.24 -50.38 1.91
N ILE A 133 -9.47 -50.39 3.02
CA ILE A 133 -8.81 -51.44 3.83
C ILE A 133 -8.82 -50.97 5.31
N THR A 134 -9.16 -51.82 6.29
CA THR A 134 -8.84 -51.57 7.72
C THR A 134 -8.30 -52.83 8.39
N SER A 135 -6.98 -52.97 8.36
CA SER A 135 -6.26 -53.90 9.22
C SER A 135 -6.14 -53.30 10.62
N SER A 136 -6.81 -53.89 11.61
CA SER A 136 -6.26 -54.13 12.97
C SER A 136 -7.25 -54.89 13.85
N ARG A 137 -7.10 -56.21 13.83
CA ARG A 137 -6.91 -57.07 15.01
C ARG A 137 -7.07 -56.36 16.37
N ASN A 138 -8.02 -56.79 17.20
CA ASN A 138 -7.74 -57.46 18.49
C ASN A 138 -9.07 -57.82 19.22
N ILE A 139 -9.29 -59.12 19.50
CA ILE A 139 -9.18 -59.76 20.84
C ILE A 139 -10.31 -59.33 21.80
N THR A 140 -11.09 -60.16 22.50
CA THR A 140 -11.35 -61.62 22.66
C THR A 140 -12.29 -61.70 23.89
N ASN A 141 -13.20 -62.70 23.97
CA ASN A 141 -13.77 -63.36 25.18
C ASN A 141 -15.30 -63.43 25.31
N THR A 142 -15.70 -64.41 26.15
CA THR A 142 -16.99 -64.54 26.85
C THR A 142 -18.15 -65.08 25.99
N THR A 143 -18.19 -66.38 25.69
CA THR A 143 -18.71 -67.52 26.49
C THR A 143 -20.24 -67.61 26.62
N ASN A 144 -20.74 -68.80 26.27
CA ASN A 144 -21.95 -69.47 26.77
C ASN A 144 -23.32 -68.87 26.41
N SER A 145 -24.07 -69.59 25.57
CA SER A 145 -25.19 -70.41 26.09
C SER A 145 -25.54 -71.55 25.14
N THR A 146 -26.12 -72.61 25.70
CA THR A 146 -26.30 -73.94 25.12
C THR A 146 -27.70 -74.18 24.54
N ASN A 147 -27.81 -75.24 23.73
CA ASN A 147 -29.06 -75.91 23.30
C ASN A 147 -29.88 -75.15 22.21
N LEU A 148 -30.66 -75.83 21.35
CA LEU A 148 -31.23 -77.17 21.47
C LEU A 148 -31.34 -77.91 20.11
N THR A 149 -31.18 -79.24 20.17
CA THR A 149 -31.34 -80.28 19.12
C THR A 149 -32.80 -80.35 18.59
N ILE A 150 -33.12 -80.91 17.41
CA ILE A 150 -33.60 -82.30 17.08
C ILE A 150 -34.40 -82.16 15.75
N PRO A 151 -34.56 -83.17 14.85
CA PRO A 151 -33.87 -84.46 14.69
C PRO A 151 -32.97 -84.55 13.44
#